data_AF-A0A8T5RG34-F1
#
_entry.id   AF-A0A8T5RG34-F1
#
_cell.length_a   1.000
_cell.length_b   1.000
_cell.length_c   1.000
_cell.angle_alpha   90.00
_cell.angle_beta   90.00
_cell.angle_gamma   90.00
#
_symmetry.space_group_name_H-M   'P 1'
#
loop_
_entity.id
_entity.type
_entity.pdbx_description
1 polymer ?
#
loop_
_entity_poly.entity_id
_entity_poly.type
_entity_poly.pdbx_seq_one_letter_code
_entity_poly.pdbx_strand_id
1 'polypeptide(L)' 'MTVADLLKELNLEDKYFGILVNGKKANPDTKIEPSDEIVVLPHIAGGL' A
#
# COMPACT_ATOMS: atom_id res chain seq x y z
N MET A 1 7.85 -8.30 7.17
CA MET A 1 7.60 -6.86 6.93
C MET A 1 6.10 -6.67 6.80
N THR A 2 5.53 -5.57 7.28
CA THR A 2 4.12 -5.22 7.04
C THR A 2 3.99 -4.21 5.92
N VAL A 3 2.77 -4.01 5.41
CA VAL A 3 2.46 -2.91 4.48
C VAL A 3 2.83 -1.56 5.12
N ALA A 4 2.55 -1.36 6.41
CA ALA A 4 2.91 -0.14 7.13
C ALA A 4 4.42 0.12 7.12
N ASP A 5 5.22 -0.93 7.37
CA ASP A 5 6.68 -0.83 7.33
C ASP A 5 7.18 -0.42 5.95
N LEU A 6 6.66 -1.04 4.89
CA LEU A 6 7.02 -0.72 3.50
C LEU A 6 6.67 0.73 3.14
N LEU A 7 5.48 1.20 3.49
CA LEU A 7 5.07 2.59 3.23
C LEU A 7 5.99 3.59 3.95
N LYS A 8 6.41 3.27 5.17
CA LYS A 8 7.37 4.10 5.91
C LYS A 8 8.74 4.14 5.24
N GLU A 9 9.24 3.00 4.74
CA GLU A 9 10.50 2.94 4.00
C GLU A 9 10.46 3.76 2.70
N LEU A 10 9.33 3.76 2.01
CA LEU A 10 9.10 4.55 0.80
C LEU A 10 8.73 6.01 1.08
N ASN A 11 8.62 6.39 2.35
CA ASN A 11 8.19 7.71 2.80
C ASN A 11 6.81 8.12 2.23
N LEU A 12 5.86 7.17 2.22
CA LEU A 12 4.49 7.35 1.77
C LEU A 12 3.52 7.36 2.96
N GLU A 13 2.54 8.25 2.93
CA GLU A 13 1.48 8.30 3.95
C GLU A 13 0.25 7.49 3.50
N ASP A 14 -0.11 6.47 4.28
CA ASP A 14 -1.20 5.51 4.00
C ASP A 14 -2.53 6.16 3.57
N LYS A 15 -2.92 7.31 4.15
CA LYS A 15 -4.17 8.02 3.81
C LYS A 15 -4.29 8.40 2.32
N TYR A 16 -3.18 8.57 1.61
CA TYR A 16 -3.17 9.00 0.21
C TYR A 16 -3.06 7.83 -0.77
N PHE A 17 -2.97 6.58 -0.31
CA PHE A 17 -2.74 5.44 -1.19
C PHE A 17 -3.63 4.25 -0.84
N GLY A 18 -4.12 3.57 -1.87
CA GLY A 18 -4.69 2.23 -1.77
C GLY A 18 -3.63 1.19 -2.09
N ILE A 19 -3.51 0.17 -1.25
CA ILE A 19 -2.51 -0.89 -1.42
C ILE A 19 -3.17 -2.21 -1.81
N LEU A 20 -2.65 -2.83 -2.86
CA LEU A 20 -2.99 -4.19 -3.26
C LEU A 20 -1.78 -5.11 -3.06
N VAL A 21 -2.01 -6.25 -2.43
CA VAL A 21 -1.06 -7.35 -2.30
C VAL A 21 -1.61 -8.53 -3.10
N ASN A 22 -0.89 -8.96 -4.13
CA ASN A 22 -1.32 -10.03 -5.05
C ASN A 22 -2.75 -9.78 -5.60
N GLY A 23 -3.02 -8.53 -5.99
CA GLY A 23 -4.32 -8.10 -6.52
C GLY A 23 -5.46 -7.94 -5.50
N LYS A 24 -5.21 -8.15 -4.21
CA LYS A 24 -6.22 -7.99 -3.14
C LYS A 24 -5.92 -6.79 -2.27
N LYS A 25 -6.97 -6.06 -1.88
CA LYS A 25 -6.84 -4.92 -0.95
C LYS A 25 -6.21 -5.38 0.36
N ALA A 26 -5.16 -4.69 0.77
CA ALA A 26 -4.47 -4.92 2.02
C ALA A 26 -4.74 -3.79 3.03
N ASN A 27 -4.47 -4.08 4.29
CA ASN A 27 -4.46 -3.09 5.37
C ASN A 27 -3.02 -2.89 5.87
N PRO A 28 -2.76 -1.85 6.69
CA PRO A 28 -1.41 -1.57 7.18
C PRO A 28 -0.74 -2.75 7.92
N ASP A 29 -1.53 -3.57 8.62
CA ASP A 29 -1.06 -4.73 9.39
C ASP A 29 -0.82 -5.99 8.52
N THR A 30 -1.16 -5.94 7.22
CA THR A 30 -0.98 -7.07 6.31
C THR A 30 0.51 -7.39 6.21
N LYS A 31 0.88 -8.63 6.50
CA LYS A 31 2.25 -9.13 6.30
C LYS A 31 2.49 -9.36 4.82
N ILE A 32 3.69 -9.01 4.37
CA ILE A 32 4.14 -9.17 2.99
C ILE A 32 5.47 -9.94 2.95
N GLU A 33 5.61 -10.76 1.92
CA GLU A 33 6.75 -11.62 1.65
C GLU A 33 7.50 -11.15 0.39
N PRO A 34 8.79 -11.50 0.21
CA PRO A 34 9.58 -11.05 -0.95
C PRO A 34 9.03 -11.47 -2.32
N SER A 35 8.17 -12.50 -2.37
CA SER A 35 7.53 -12.98 -3.59
C SER A 35 6.23 -12.25 -3.94
N ASP A 36 5.72 -11.41 -3.05
CA ASP A 36 4.43 -10.75 -3.25
C ASP A 36 4.52 -9.60 -4.26
N GLU A 37 3.51 -9.49 -5.11
CA GLU A 37 3.31 -8.32 -5.96
C GLU A 37 2.59 -7.23 -5.16
N ILE A 38 3.25 -6.08 -5.03
CA ILE A 38 2.70 -4.92 -4.31
C ILE A 38 2.38 -3.82 -5.32
N VAL A 39 1.11 -3.44 -5.39
CA VAL A 39 0.65 -2.31 -6.20
C VAL A 39 0.20 -1.18 -5.27
N VAL A 40 0.82 -0.02 -5.44
CA VAL A 40 0.52 1.22 -4.68
C VAL A 40 -0.23 2.17 -5.61
N LEU A 41 -1.51 2.43 -5.30
CA LEU A 41 -2.38 3.28 -6.10
C LEU A 41 -2.61 4.60 -5.38
N PRO A 42 -2.31 5.78 -5.95
CA PRO A 42 -2.68 7.04 -5.33
C PRO A 42 -4.21 7.15 -5.26
N HIS A 43 -4.72 7.63 -4.14
CA HIS A 43 -6.08 8.11 -4.01
C HIS A 43 -6.22 9.40 -4.83
N ILE A 44 -6.53 9.26 -6.11
CA ILE A 44 -6.85 10.38 -6.98
C ILE A 44 -8.31 10.77 -6.72
N ALA A 45 -8.51 11.78 -5.88
CA ALA A 45 -9.77 12.52 -5.83
C ALA A 45 -9.74 13.58 -6.94
N GLY A 46 -10.35 13.27 -8.09
CA GLY A 46 -10.54 14.24 -9.18
C GLY A 46 -11.86 15.01 -9.01
N GLY A 47 -11.77 16.35 -8.85
CA GLY A 47 -12.89 17.31 -8.83
C GLY A 47 -13.59 17.40 -7.46
N LEU A 48 -13.83 18.56 -6.84
CA LEU A 48 -14.04 19.94 -7.32
C LEU A 48 -13.58 20.94 -6.25
#